data_AF-A0A135LLV0-F1
#
_entry.id   AF-A0A135LLV0-F1
#
_cell.length_a   1.000
_cell.length_b   1.000
_cell.length_c   1.000
_cell.angle_alpha   90.00
_cell.angle_beta   90.00
_cell.angle_gamma   90.00
#
_symmetry.space_group_name_H-M   'P 1'
#
loop_
_entity.id
_entity.type
_entity.pdbx_description
1 polymer ?
#
loop_
_entity_poly.entity_id
_entity_poly.type
_entity_poly.pdbx_seq_one_letter_code
_entity_poly.pdbx_strand_id
1 'polypeptide(L)'
;MAHSRNSASQKSKTVNTPKTTSKKTTSRKTTSRKTTSRKTTNKKPANKKAVNKAAKRPKVDINKIFPPWGSEEALNQTAEKHATDIIMAVYHDINAYCRIEKLAAENIHNLQEMFSNLRASTEVFVEREIGNYMNCVESFKAERGEFQPVTPNSRFLEFVTALGWKMFAICAHAEAFRRGIKEANDRTWGLVVQKIQENSLSIQLYAHSRSLKWRDTLWVYQAYTMPGLPDMKTEIETYMQWKVDHPHHTVITLDGKLKEPLYDGELQQHINESIYDPKEWHGNKQDPTLRHMPNGSSTDIGRACVMCGSAVSCDCRLTSRAGELVELREYPETGTGVRVLTKFKRGDILDIFVGELLPGCVEDVYPLTQCDDNPKGRMLCTVAPHQFGNWTRFINHSCRPSTEFTTRTIGNRVVCTVEAIRDIMPFEELTVGYGDKYWRHRDYECLCGHCDGSGTDLE
;
A
#
# COMPACT_ATOMS: atom_id res chain seq x y z
N MET A 1 -3.00 -50.21 -28.98
CA MET A 1 -2.48 -51.49 -28.45
C MET A 1 -1.69 -51.14 -27.19
N ALA A 2 -2.29 -51.03 -26.01
CA ALA A 2 -2.70 -52.10 -25.09
C ALA A 2 -1.56 -53.07 -24.76
N HIS A 3 -0.93 -52.93 -23.58
CA HIS A 3 -1.07 -53.91 -22.51
C HIS A 3 -0.66 -53.36 -21.13
N SER A 4 -1.55 -53.66 -20.18
CA SER A 4 -1.56 -53.40 -18.74
C SER A 4 -0.62 -54.35 -17.97
N ARG A 5 -0.19 -53.95 -16.76
CA ARG A 5 -0.34 -54.79 -15.55
C ARG A 5 -0.28 -53.99 -14.24
N ASN A 6 -1.36 -54.13 -13.48
CA ASN A 6 -1.59 -53.72 -12.10
C ASN A 6 -0.67 -54.42 -11.10
N SER A 7 -0.43 -53.78 -9.96
CA SER A 7 -0.55 -54.48 -8.66
C SER A 7 -1.00 -53.50 -7.57
N ALA A 8 -2.11 -53.86 -6.92
CA ALA A 8 -2.59 -53.27 -5.68
C ALA A 8 -2.33 -54.31 -4.57
N SER A 9 -1.93 -53.85 -3.38
CA SER A 9 -2.16 -54.61 -2.15
C SER A 9 -2.55 -53.66 -1.03
N GLN A 10 -3.57 -54.07 -0.29
CA GLN A 10 -4.31 -53.32 0.70
C GLN A 10 -4.09 -53.98 2.06
N LYS A 11 -4.24 -53.16 3.12
CA LYS A 11 -4.52 -53.49 4.54
C LYS A 11 -3.33 -53.79 5.45
N SER A 12 -3.21 -52.98 6.50
CA SER A 12 -3.50 -53.47 7.85
C SER A 12 -3.98 -52.34 8.78
N LYS A 13 -5.13 -52.59 9.43
CA LYS A 13 -5.61 -51.92 10.64
C LYS A 13 -4.95 -52.60 11.83
N THR A 14 -4.61 -51.87 12.88
CA THR A 14 -4.50 -52.46 14.22
C THR A 14 -4.75 -51.40 15.29
N VAL A 15 -5.93 -51.51 15.91
CA VAL A 15 -6.23 -51.05 17.27
C VAL A 15 -5.78 -52.16 18.21
N ASN A 16 -5.16 -51.82 19.35
CA ASN A 16 -5.18 -52.64 20.57
C ASN A 16 -4.75 -51.80 21.80
N THR A 17 -5.73 -51.42 22.62
CA THR A 17 -5.70 -51.49 24.10
C THR A 17 -5.79 -52.97 24.54
N PRO A 18 -5.82 -53.42 25.83
CA PRO A 18 -5.87 -52.74 27.14
C PRO A 18 -4.98 -53.37 28.25
N LYS A 19 -4.94 -52.74 29.45
CA LYS A 19 -4.73 -53.31 30.81
C LYS A 19 -4.59 -52.13 31.79
N THR A 20 -5.11 -52.05 33.02
CA THR A 20 -5.93 -52.92 33.87
C THR A 20 -6.46 -52.06 35.04
N THR A 21 -7.60 -52.46 35.59
CA THR A 21 -8.30 -51.90 36.76
C THR A 21 -7.68 -52.34 38.09
N SER A 22 -7.77 -51.48 39.12
CA SER A 22 -8.00 -51.95 40.49
C SER A 22 -8.93 -50.98 41.26
N LYS A 23 -9.96 -51.56 41.87
CA LYS A 23 -10.96 -50.94 42.76
C LYS A 23 -10.50 -51.14 44.22
N LYS A 24 -10.76 -50.19 45.12
CA LYS A 24 -11.77 -50.34 46.21
C LYS A 24 -11.78 -49.20 47.26
N THR A 25 -12.96 -48.57 47.37
CA THR A 25 -13.75 -48.19 48.57
C THR A 25 -13.12 -47.46 49.77
N THR A 26 -13.76 -46.35 50.18
CA THR A 26 -14.68 -46.35 51.35
C THR A 26 -15.52 -45.07 51.44
N SER A 27 -16.78 -45.25 51.82
CA SER A 27 -17.82 -44.24 52.08
C SER A 27 -17.81 -43.76 53.53
N ARG A 28 -18.19 -42.51 53.81
CA ARG A 28 -19.07 -42.21 54.97
C ARG A 28 -19.79 -40.87 54.87
N LYS A 29 -21.10 -40.94 55.13
CA LYS A 29 -22.12 -39.89 55.30
C LYS A 29 -21.77 -38.90 56.41
N THR A 30 -22.29 -37.66 56.29
CA THR A 30 -23.08 -36.84 57.26
C THR A 30 -22.99 -35.37 56.80
N THR A 31 -23.97 -34.47 56.82
CA THR A 31 -25.39 -34.37 57.21
C THR A 31 -25.83 -32.97 56.75
N SER A 32 -27.08 -32.79 56.34
CA SER A 32 -27.65 -31.46 56.11
C SER A 32 -28.04 -30.80 57.44
N ARG A 33 -27.89 -29.48 57.54
CA ARG A 33 -28.69 -28.67 58.48
C ARG A 33 -28.94 -27.28 57.89
N LYS A 34 -30.21 -27.03 57.57
CA LYS A 34 -30.81 -25.72 57.28
C LYS A 34 -30.75 -24.82 58.52
N THR A 35 -30.54 -23.52 58.31
CA THR A 35 -31.11 -22.41 59.11
C THR A 35 -30.98 -21.11 58.31
N THR A 36 -32.07 -20.61 57.71
CA THR A 36 -32.94 -19.49 58.17
C THR A 36 -32.49 -18.11 57.71
N SER A 37 -33.34 -17.47 56.90
CA SER A 37 -33.28 -16.05 56.59
C SER A 37 -33.74 -15.19 57.77
N ARG A 38 -33.09 -14.04 58.00
CA ARG A 38 -33.75 -12.89 58.64
C ARG A 38 -33.17 -11.57 58.09
N LYS A 39 -34.06 -10.77 57.49
CA LYS A 39 -33.86 -9.38 57.04
C LYS A 39 -33.74 -8.42 58.23
N THR A 40 -32.98 -7.33 58.03
CA THR A 40 -33.16 -5.90 58.43
C THR A 40 -31.75 -5.27 58.49
N THR A 41 -31.40 -4.07 58.02
CA THR A 41 -32.13 -2.80 57.78
C THR A 41 -31.18 -1.78 57.11
N ASN A 42 -31.74 -0.91 56.26
CA ASN A 42 -31.38 0.47 55.91
C ASN A 42 -29.93 1.00 56.03
N LYS A 43 -29.40 1.53 54.91
CA LYS A 43 -28.66 2.81 54.88
C LYS A 43 -28.73 3.47 53.49
N LYS A 44 -29.26 4.70 53.46
CA LYS A 44 -29.23 5.68 52.35
C LYS A 44 -27.84 6.38 52.32
N PRO A 45 -27.53 7.22 51.30
CA PRO A 45 -26.38 7.09 50.42
C PRO A 45 -25.13 7.85 50.91
N ALA A 46 -23.94 7.37 50.52
CA ALA A 46 -22.70 8.10 50.69
C ALA A 46 -22.16 8.54 49.32
N ASN A 47 -22.25 9.84 49.10
CA ASN A 47 -21.58 10.62 48.06
C ASN A 47 -20.13 10.17 47.85
N LYS A 48 -19.81 9.60 46.69
CA LYS A 48 -18.44 9.59 46.18
C LYS A 48 -18.38 10.49 44.96
N LYS A 49 -17.87 11.71 45.19
CA LYS A 49 -17.45 12.66 44.16
C LYS A 49 -16.56 11.92 43.15
N ALA A 50 -17.06 11.74 41.94
CA ALA A 50 -16.24 11.37 40.79
C ALA A 50 -15.28 12.53 40.51
N VAL A 51 -14.01 12.33 40.81
CA VAL A 51 -12.95 13.23 40.34
C VAL A 51 -12.74 12.90 38.86
N ASN A 52 -13.43 13.63 37.99
CA ASN A 52 -13.12 13.69 36.57
C ASN A 52 -11.72 14.28 36.40
N LYS A 53 -10.70 13.42 36.44
CA LYS A 53 -9.35 13.78 36.00
C LYS A 53 -9.35 13.64 34.48
N ALA A 54 -9.88 14.67 33.80
CA ALA A 54 -9.72 14.81 32.36
C ALA A 54 -8.23 14.63 32.04
N ALA A 55 -7.89 13.62 31.24
CA ALA A 55 -6.53 13.43 30.77
C ALA A 55 -6.08 14.74 30.12
N LYS A 56 -5.06 15.38 30.70
CA LYS A 56 -4.50 16.61 30.14
C LYS A 56 -4.03 16.26 28.74
N ARG A 57 -4.68 16.82 27.71
CA ARG A 57 -4.17 16.79 26.34
C ARG A 57 -2.69 17.19 26.39
N PRO A 58 -1.78 16.45 25.76
CA PRO A 58 -0.36 16.80 25.78
C PRO A 58 -0.22 18.26 25.34
N LYS A 59 0.50 19.06 26.13
CA LYS A 59 0.76 20.46 25.77
C LYS A 59 1.53 20.43 24.47
N VAL A 60 0.89 20.93 23.41
CA VAL A 60 1.50 21.09 22.10
C VAL A 60 2.54 22.19 22.23
N ASP A 61 3.81 21.85 22.02
CA ASP A 61 4.90 22.82 22.00
C ASP A 61 4.87 23.57 20.67
N ILE A 62 4.28 24.77 20.69
CA ILE A 62 4.08 25.61 19.51
C ILE A 62 5.43 25.92 18.84
N ASN A 63 6.51 26.05 19.61
CA ASN A 63 7.84 26.34 19.06
C ASN A 63 8.45 25.14 18.31
N LYS A 64 8.00 23.91 18.61
CA LYS A 64 8.36 22.74 17.79
C LYS A 64 7.58 22.67 16.49
N ILE A 65 6.34 23.15 16.47
CA ILE A 65 5.51 23.15 15.25
C ILE A 65 5.86 24.34 14.35
N PHE A 66 6.15 25.49 14.96
CA PHE A 66 6.47 26.74 14.30
C PHE A 66 7.76 27.31 14.90
N PRO A 67 8.92 26.72 14.58
CA PRO A 67 10.19 27.23 15.05
C PRO A 67 10.42 28.66 14.52
N PRO A 68 11.13 29.52 15.27
CA PRO A 68 11.43 30.87 14.83
C PRO A 68 12.12 30.88 13.47
N TRP A 69 11.76 31.84 12.61
CA TRP A 69 12.34 31.95 11.29
C TRP A 69 13.87 32.09 11.37
N GLY A 70 14.58 31.30 10.55
CA GLY A 70 16.05 31.25 10.54
C GLY A 70 16.70 30.44 11.67
N SER A 71 15.92 29.87 12.61
CA SER A 71 16.46 28.91 13.59
C SER A 71 16.92 27.60 12.92
N GLU A 72 17.82 26.87 13.58
CA GLU A 72 18.29 25.57 13.11
C GLU A 72 17.13 24.57 12.93
N GLU A 73 16.17 24.57 13.85
CA GLU A 73 14.96 23.75 13.74
C GLU A 73 14.11 24.13 12.51
N ALA A 74 13.93 25.41 12.22
CA ALA A 74 13.17 25.87 11.05
C ALA A 74 13.86 25.49 9.74
N LEU A 75 15.19 25.64 9.69
CA LEU A 75 16.00 25.24 8.54
C LEU A 75 15.95 23.72 8.33
N ASN A 76 16.01 22.93 9.40
CA ASN A 76 15.87 21.47 9.35
C ASN A 76 14.48 21.04 8.86
N GLN A 77 13.40 21.63 9.38
CA GLN A 77 12.05 21.35 8.92
C GLN A 77 11.84 21.69 7.43
N THR A 78 12.41 22.81 6.99
CA THR A 78 12.32 23.23 5.58
C THR A 78 13.08 22.28 4.67
N ALA A 79 14.31 21.90 5.04
CA ALA A 79 15.12 20.95 4.28
C ALA A 79 14.45 19.56 4.23
N GLU A 80 13.89 19.10 5.35
CA GLU A 80 13.17 17.82 5.44
C GLU A 80 11.92 17.79 4.56
N LYS A 81 11.16 18.90 4.56
CA LYS A 81 10.02 19.08 3.66
C LYS A 81 10.48 19.03 2.20
N HIS A 82 11.49 19.81 1.81
CA HIS A 82 11.99 19.84 0.44
C HIS A 82 12.54 18.49 -0.02
N ALA A 83 13.26 17.77 0.85
CA ALA A 83 13.75 16.44 0.53
C ALA A 83 12.60 15.45 0.32
N THR A 84 11.56 15.52 1.15
CA THR A 84 10.33 14.72 1.00
C THR A 84 9.60 15.06 -0.31
N ASP A 85 9.45 16.35 -0.63
CA ASP A 85 8.84 16.82 -1.88
C ASP A 85 9.61 16.30 -3.11
N ILE A 86 10.95 16.29 -3.06
CA ILE A 86 11.80 15.74 -4.14
C ILE A 86 11.55 14.24 -4.33
N ILE A 87 11.49 13.44 -3.25
CA ILE A 87 11.29 11.99 -3.39
C ILE A 87 9.88 11.65 -3.88
N MET A 88 8.86 12.34 -3.39
CA MET A 88 7.50 12.19 -3.93
C MET A 88 7.49 12.48 -5.44
N ALA A 89 8.19 13.52 -5.86
CA ALA A 89 8.34 13.85 -7.28
C ALA A 89 9.15 12.78 -8.03
N VAL A 90 10.14 12.12 -7.43
CA VAL A 90 10.83 10.97 -8.04
C VAL A 90 9.86 9.85 -8.40
N TYR A 91 8.98 9.43 -7.48
CA TYR A 91 7.96 8.42 -7.78
C TYR A 91 6.98 8.88 -8.87
N HIS A 92 6.58 10.15 -8.83
CA HIS A 92 5.69 10.72 -9.83
C HIS A 92 6.33 10.76 -11.22
N ASP A 93 7.57 11.26 -11.32
CA ASP A 93 8.29 11.44 -12.58
C ASP A 93 8.64 10.10 -13.21
N ILE A 94 9.06 9.09 -12.43
CA ILE A 94 9.30 7.73 -12.94
C ILE A 94 8.00 7.17 -13.54
N ASN A 95 6.88 7.31 -12.83
CA ASN A 95 5.59 6.82 -13.31
C ASN A 95 5.12 7.56 -14.57
N ALA A 96 5.29 8.88 -14.60
CA ALA A 96 4.99 9.69 -15.78
C ALA A 96 5.87 9.27 -16.97
N TYR A 97 7.18 9.09 -16.77
CA TYR A 97 8.13 8.68 -17.80
C TYR A 97 7.71 7.35 -18.43
N CYS A 98 7.49 6.30 -17.61
CA CYS A 98 7.10 4.98 -18.11
C CYS A 98 5.72 5.00 -18.81
N ARG A 99 4.77 5.78 -18.29
CA ARG A 99 3.44 5.92 -18.92
C ARG A 99 3.52 6.61 -20.26
N ILE A 100 4.30 7.69 -20.36
CA ILE A 100 4.52 8.43 -21.60
C ILE A 100 5.24 7.56 -22.62
N GLU A 101 6.27 6.80 -22.21
CA GLU A 101 6.94 5.83 -23.08
C GLU A 101 5.96 4.82 -23.67
N LYS A 102 5.11 4.22 -22.82
CA LYS A 102 4.10 3.24 -23.27
C LYS A 102 3.13 3.85 -24.28
N LEU A 103 2.59 5.04 -24.00
CA LEU A 103 1.64 5.70 -24.89
C LEU A 103 2.30 6.24 -26.17
N ALA A 104 3.58 6.62 -26.12
CA ALA A 104 4.35 7.00 -27.30
C ALA A 104 4.56 5.80 -28.25
N ALA A 105 4.75 4.60 -27.71
CA ALA A 105 4.83 3.36 -28.50
C ALA A 105 3.51 3.02 -29.22
N GLU A 106 2.39 3.56 -28.76
CA GLU A 106 1.06 3.45 -29.39
C GLU A 106 0.83 4.51 -30.50
N ASN A 107 1.87 5.25 -30.91
CA ASN A 107 1.88 6.25 -32.00
C ASN A 107 0.92 7.46 -31.81
N ILE A 108 0.70 7.90 -30.58
CA ILE A 108 -0.01 9.15 -30.31
C ILE A 108 0.98 10.31 -30.52
N HIS A 109 0.89 11.02 -31.66
CA HIS A 109 1.90 11.99 -32.15
C HIS A 109 2.44 12.96 -31.09
N ASN A 110 1.58 13.63 -30.31
CA ASN A 110 2.00 14.59 -29.28
C ASN A 110 2.80 13.95 -28.13
N LEU A 111 2.59 12.67 -27.86
CA LEU A 111 3.28 11.95 -26.78
C LEU A 111 4.67 11.47 -27.21
N GLN A 112 4.90 11.28 -28.51
CA GLN A 112 6.19 10.83 -29.03
C GLN A 112 7.26 11.93 -28.98
N GLU A 113 6.89 13.17 -29.30
CA GLU A 113 7.78 14.33 -29.12
C GLU A 113 8.08 14.55 -27.63
N MET A 114 7.04 14.51 -26.78
CA MET A 114 7.21 14.65 -25.33
C MET A 114 8.13 13.56 -24.75
N PHE A 115 7.97 12.31 -25.18
CA PHE A 115 8.84 11.21 -24.76
C PHE A 115 10.29 11.45 -25.21
N SER A 116 10.49 11.87 -26.46
CA SER A 116 11.82 12.17 -27.01
C SER A 116 12.54 13.25 -26.21
N ASN A 117 11.81 14.30 -25.80
CA ASN A 117 12.34 15.38 -24.97
C ASN A 117 12.71 14.90 -23.55
N LEU A 118 11.87 14.05 -22.93
CA LEU A 118 12.16 13.46 -21.61
C LEU A 118 13.41 12.58 -21.65
N ARG A 119 13.52 11.75 -22.70
CA ARG A 119 14.68 10.89 -22.94
C ARG A 119 15.94 11.71 -23.14
N ALA A 120 15.94 12.68 -24.06
CA ALA A 120 17.08 13.55 -24.32
C ALA A 120 17.52 14.30 -23.06
N SER A 121 16.57 14.81 -22.26
CA SER A 121 16.88 15.49 -21.00
C SER A 121 17.56 14.59 -19.97
N THR A 122 17.22 13.29 -19.96
CA THR A 122 17.83 12.29 -19.09
C THR A 122 19.24 11.94 -19.58
N GLU A 123 19.39 11.65 -20.88
CA GLU A 123 20.66 11.30 -21.50
C GLU A 123 21.70 12.42 -21.37
N VAL A 124 21.34 13.66 -21.73
CA VAL A 124 22.23 14.83 -21.61
C VAL A 124 22.65 15.07 -20.16
N PHE A 125 21.75 14.85 -19.21
CA PHE A 125 22.08 14.98 -17.79
C PHE A 125 23.10 13.92 -17.35
N VAL A 126 22.84 12.64 -17.67
CA VAL A 126 23.72 11.52 -17.31
C VAL A 126 25.11 11.70 -17.96
N GLU A 127 25.15 12.02 -19.26
CA GLU A 127 26.39 12.26 -20.00
C GLU A 127 27.24 13.35 -19.36
N ARG A 128 26.62 14.48 -18.99
CA ARG A 128 27.33 15.57 -18.34
C ARG A 128 27.91 15.16 -16.97
N GLU A 129 27.12 14.49 -16.13
CA GLU A 129 27.61 14.09 -14.80
C GLU A 129 28.75 13.06 -14.89
N ILE A 130 28.63 12.08 -15.78
CA ILE A 130 29.66 11.07 -16.01
C ILE A 130 30.91 11.70 -16.62
N GLY A 131 30.76 12.59 -17.61
CA GLY A 131 31.87 13.31 -18.22
C GLY A 131 32.66 14.14 -17.21
N ASN A 132 31.97 14.87 -16.33
CA ASN A 132 32.60 15.61 -15.24
C ASN A 132 33.38 14.69 -14.29
N TYR A 133 32.81 13.54 -13.93
CA TYR A 133 33.48 12.55 -13.10
C TYR A 133 34.74 11.97 -13.77
N MET A 134 34.66 11.59 -15.04
CA MET A 134 35.80 11.05 -15.78
C MET A 134 36.94 12.07 -15.90
N ASN A 135 36.62 13.33 -16.20
CA ASN A 135 37.62 14.41 -16.23
C ASN A 135 38.31 14.60 -14.87
N CYS A 136 37.58 14.49 -13.77
CA CYS A 136 38.16 14.53 -12.42
C CYS A 136 39.13 13.35 -12.22
N VAL A 137 38.68 12.12 -12.52
CA VAL A 137 39.49 10.90 -12.36
C VAL A 137 40.78 10.94 -13.20
N GLU A 138 40.71 11.44 -14.44
CA GLU A 138 41.88 11.59 -15.31
C GLU A 138 42.87 12.62 -14.79
N SER A 139 42.38 13.76 -14.29
CA SER A 139 43.22 14.79 -13.67
C SER A 139 44.00 14.22 -12.47
N PHE A 140 43.37 13.42 -11.60
CA PHE A 140 44.05 12.76 -10.48
C PHE A 140 45.13 11.76 -10.91
N LYS A 141 44.90 11.00 -11.99
CA LYS A 141 45.91 10.04 -12.50
C LYS A 141 47.17 10.74 -13.01
N ALA A 142 47.06 11.99 -13.45
CA ALA A 142 48.18 12.78 -13.93
C ALA A 142 49.07 13.33 -12.81
N GLU A 143 48.56 13.51 -11.59
CA GLU A 143 49.27 14.20 -10.48
C GLU A 143 50.08 13.30 -9.53
N ARG A 144 50.07 11.96 -9.70
CA ARG A 144 50.63 10.92 -8.78
C ARG A 144 51.61 11.37 -7.68
N GLY A 145 51.12 11.35 -6.43
CA GLY A 145 51.94 11.25 -5.23
C GLY A 145 51.12 11.61 -3.99
N GLU A 146 50.61 10.60 -3.28
CA GLU A 146 49.67 10.65 -2.15
C GLU A 146 48.19 10.81 -2.53
N PHE A 147 47.35 9.95 -1.95
CA PHE A 147 45.90 10.07 -1.97
C PHE A 147 45.53 11.24 -1.04
N GLN A 148 45.66 12.47 -1.52
CA GLN A 148 45.06 13.60 -0.84
C GLN A 148 43.58 13.65 -1.26
N PRO A 149 42.62 13.58 -0.31
CA PRO A 149 41.21 13.66 -0.63
C PRO A 149 40.88 15.11 -1.00
N VAL A 150 41.20 15.52 -2.22
CA VAL A 150 40.63 16.73 -2.80
C VAL A 150 39.30 16.30 -3.40
N THR A 151 38.26 16.40 -2.59
CA THR A 151 36.86 16.26 -3.00
C THR A 151 36.58 17.07 -4.27
N PRO A 152 36.02 16.48 -5.34
CA PRO A 152 34.93 17.18 -5.98
C PRO A 152 33.77 17.05 -4.99
N ASN A 153 33.34 18.14 -4.38
CA ASN A 153 31.99 18.25 -3.79
C ASN A 153 30.94 18.15 -4.92
N SER A 154 31.03 17.14 -5.79
CA SER A 154 30.00 16.84 -6.76
C SER A 154 29.02 15.90 -6.08
N ARG A 155 27.79 16.39 -5.96
CA ARG A 155 26.65 15.64 -5.43
C ARG A 155 26.45 14.31 -6.18
N PHE A 156 26.83 14.27 -7.45
CA PHE A 156 26.91 13.04 -8.24
C PHE A 156 27.85 12.00 -7.62
N LEU A 157 29.10 12.37 -7.30
CA LEU A 157 30.08 11.44 -6.74
C LEU A 157 29.64 10.95 -5.35
N GLU A 158 29.15 11.86 -4.52
CA GLU A 158 28.56 11.53 -3.22
C GLU A 158 27.44 10.49 -3.38
N PHE A 159 26.51 10.74 -4.32
CA PHE A 159 25.37 9.87 -4.57
C PHE A 159 25.77 8.48 -5.04
N VAL A 160 26.62 8.40 -6.07
CA VAL A 160 27.04 7.12 -6.66
C VAL A 160 27.89 6.33 -5.66
N THR A 161 28.70 7.00 -4.84
CA THR A 161 29.47 6.35 -3.78
C THR A 161 28.57 5.81 -2.67
N ALA A 162 27.53 6.55 -2.29
CA ALA A 162 26.61 6.15 -1.23
C ALA A 162 25.60 5.08 -1.67
N LEU A 163 25.05 5.20 -2.88
CA LEU A 163 23.86 4.45 -3.33
C LEU A 163 24.06 3.65 -4.62
N GLY A 164 25.20 3.82 -5.29
CA GLY A 164 25.56 3.08 -6.49
C GLY A 164 24.96 3.62 -7.79
N TRP A 165 25.54 3.15 -8.90
CA TRP A 165 25.19 3.56 -10.26
C TRP A 165 23.76 3.22 -10.66
N LYS A 166 23.25 2.07 -10.21
CA LYS A 166 21.87 1.64 -10.47
C LYS A 166 20.86 2.64 -9.92
N MET A 167 21.01 3.04 -8.67
CA MET A 167 20.11 4.01 -8.05
C MET A 167 20.21 5.37 -8.74
N PHE A 168 21.42 5.79 -9.13
CA PHE A 168 21.63 7.02 -9.88
C PHE A 168 20.88 6.99 -11.22
N ALA A 169 21.04 5.93 -11.99
CA ALA A 169 20.38 5.80 -13.29
C ALA A 169 18.85 5.76 -13.17
N ILE A 170 18.30 5.07 -12.16
CA ILE A 170 16.86 5.10 -11.89
C ILE A 170 16.40 6.52 -11.56
N CYS A 171 17.06 7.19 -10.61
CA CYS A 171 16.67 8.53 -10.17
C CYS A 171 16.89 9.59 -11.25
N ALA A 172 17.86 9.41 -12.16
CA ALA A 172 18.15 10.34 -13.25
C ALA A 172 16.96 10.55 -14.21
N HIS A 173 16.02 9.60 -14.28
CA HIS A 173 14.78 9.74 -15.06
C HIS A 173 13.82 10.76 -14.44
N ALA A 174 13.94 11.02 -13.13
CA ALA A 174 13.14 12.03 -12.45
C ALA A 174 13.73 13.43 -12.60
N GLU A 175 12.92 14.39 -13.07
CA GLU A 175 13.34 15.78 -13.18
C GLU A 175 13.68 16.36 -11.81
N ALA A 176 12.86 16.06 -10.80
CA ALA A 176 13.07 16.54 -9.44
C ALA A 176 14.43 16.10 -8.87
N PHE A 177 14.89 14.89 -9.20
CA PHE A 177 16.23 14.42 -8.80
C PHE A 177 17.35 15.16 -9.54
N ARG A 178 17.22 15.32 -10.87
CA ARG A 178 18.20 16.06 -11.68
C ARG A 178 18.35 17.51 -11.20
N ARG A 179 17.24 18.14 -10.83
CA ARG A 179 17.21 19.48 -10.22
C ARG A 179 17.76 19.45 -8.80
N GLY A 180 17.43 18.44 -8.00
CA GLY A 180 17.99 18.24 -6.66
C GLY A 180 19.52 18.23 -6.64
N ILE A 181 20.14 17.51 -7.59
CA ILE A 181 21.60 17.51 -7.77
C ILE A 181 22.14 18.93 -8.02
N LYS A 182 21.46 19.75 -8.82
CA LYS A 182 21.96 21.09 -9.22
C LYS A 182 21.62 22.22 -8.25
N GLU A 183 20.40 22.21 -7.72
CA GLU A 183 19.71 23.38 -7.17
C GLU A 183 19.45 23.26 -5.66
N ALA A 184 19.43 22.05 -5.10
CA ALA A 184 19.19 21.89 -3.65
C ALA A 184 20.29 22.62 -2.86
N ASN A 185 20.04 22.97 -1.59
CA ASN A 185 21.13 23.30 -0.67
C ASN A 185 21.69 22.02 -0.04
N ASP A 186 22.90 22.08 0.53
CA ASP A 186 23.61 20.88 1.01
C ASP A 186 22.84 20.13 2.10
N ARG A 187 22.13 20.85 2.97
CA ARG A 187 21.27 20.26 4.00
C ARG A 187 20.13 19.44 3.39
N THR A 188 19.45 20.01 2.40
CA THR A 188 18.36 19.33 1.68
C THR A 188 18.91 18.14 0.90
N TRP A 189 20.06 18.30 0.25
CA TRP A 189 20.68 17.23 -0.53
C TRP A 189 21.07 16.02 0.33
N GLY A 190 21.71 16.23 1.49
CA GLY A 190 22.01 15.15 2.42
C GLY A 190 20.76 14.37 2.86
N LEU A 191 19.65 15.07 3.11
CA LEU A 191 18.36 14.44 3.43
C LEU A 191 17.74 13.71 2.23
N VAL A 192 17.93 14.21 1.00
CA VAL A 192 17.52 13.49 -0.23
C VAL A 192 18.27 12.16 -0.34
N VAL A 193 19.59 12.17 -0.19
CA VAL A 193 20.42 10.94 -0.23
C VAL A 193 19.96 9.96 0.85
N GLN A 194 19.80 10.43 2.09
CA GLN A 194 19.33 9.61 3.21
C GLN A 194 17.98 8.95 2.91
N LYS A 195 16.99 9.75 2.49
CA LYS A 195 15.64 9.21 2.26
C LYS A 195 15.57 8.29 1.04
N ILE A 196 16.38 8.51 0.01
CA ILE A 196 16.51 7.55 -1.10
C ILE A 196 17.13 6.25 -0.58
N GLN A 197 18.10 6.31 0.32
CA GLN A 197 18.68 5.12 0.95
C GLN A 197 17.63 4.33 1.73
N GLU A 198 16.87 5.00 2.58
CA GLU A 198 15.77 4.43 3.38
C GLU A 198 14.67 3.79 2.51
N ASN A 199 14.50 4.28 1.28
CA ASN A 199 13.49 3.81 0.33
C ASN A 199 14.09 3.07 -0.87
N SER A 200 15.34 2.62 -0.78
CA SER A 200 16.09 2.06 -1.92
C SER A 200 15.43 0.84 -2.55
N LEU A 201 14.89 -0.09 -1.74
CA LEU A 201 14.14 -1.25 -2.23
C LEU A 201 12.82 -0.83 -2.91
N SER A 202 12.11 0.13 -2.30
CA SER A 202 10.86 0.67 -2.83
C SER A 202 11.07 1.33 -4.19
N ILE A 203 12.07 2.22 -4.32
CA ILE A 203 12.39 2.90 -5.60
C ILE A 203 12.78 1.88 -6.67
N GLN A 204 13.59 0.87 -6.33
CA GLN A 204 13.98 -0.18 -7.26
C GLN A 204 12.79 -1.01 -7.74
N LEU A 205 11.95 -1.48 -6.82
CA LEU A 205 10.73 -2.22 -7.14
C LEU A 205 9.76 -1.38 -7.97
N TYR A 206 9.63 -0.10 -7.63
CA TYR A 206 8.74 0.83 -8.32
C TYR A 206 9.16 1.08 -9.77
N ALA A 207 10.46 1.26 -10.00
CA ALA A 207 11.03 1.36 -11.35
C ALA A 207 10.90 0.04 -12.12
N HIS A 208 11.15 -1.10 -11.47
CA HIS A 208 11.07 -2.42 -12.07
C HIS A 208 9.66 -2.79 -12.50
N SER A 209 8.66 -2.61 -11.62
CA SER A 209 7.24 -2.91 -11.89
C SER A 209 6.63 -2.05 -13.01
N ARG A 210 7.33 -1.00 -13.45
CA ARG A 210 6.95 -0.13 -14.57
C ARG A 210 7.84 -0.30 -15.79
N SER A 211 8.72 -1.31 -15.77
CA SER A 211 9.66 -1.61 -16.86
C SER A 211 10.57 -0.44 -17.23
N LEU A 212 10.99 0.38 -16.26
CA LEU A 212 11.89 1.50 -16.52
C LEU A 212 13.23 1.00 -17.08
N LYS A 213 13.59 1.46 -18.27
CA LYS A 213 14.83 1.08 -18.98
C LYS A 213 16.06 1.86 -18.52
N TRP A 214 16.28 1.94 -17.22
CA TRP A 214 17.37 2.74 -16.66
C TRP A 214 18.76 2.31 -17.15
N ARG A 215 18.92 1.04 -17.53
CA ARG A 215 20.17 0.45 -18.01
C ARG A 215 20.65 1.07 -19.33
N ASP A 216 19.73 1.48 -20.19
CA ASP A 216 20.04 2.05 -21.50
C ASP A 216 20.91 3.32 -21.33
N THR A 217 20.68 4.08 -20.27
CA THR A 217 21.44 5.31 -19.96
C THR A 217 22.90 5.03 -19.55
N LEU A 218 23.20 3.83 -19.05
CA LEU A 218 24.54 3.44 -18.62
C LEU A 218 25.26 2.52 -19.62
N TRP A 219 24.52 1.85 -20.51
CA TRP A 219 25.05 0.89 -21.48
C TRP A 219 26.18 1.47 -22.35
N VAL A 220 26.04 2.73 -22.77
CA VAL A 220 27.04 3.44 -23.59
C VAL A 220 28.41 3.51 -22.91
N TYR A 221 28.46 3.44 -21.58
CA TYR A 221 29.68 3.55 -20.80
C TYR A 221 30.29 2.20 -20.39
N GLN A 222 29.73 1.07 -20.80
CA GLN A 222 30.19 -0.25 -20.35
C GLN A 222 31.60 -0.62 -20.85
N ALA A 223 32.07 0.02 -21.92
CA ALA A 223 33.44 -0.14 -22.42
C ALA A 223 34.49 0.62 -21.58
N TYR A 224 34.07 1.54 -20.70
CA TYR A 224 34.98 2.36 -19.88
C TYR A 224 35.21 1.72 -18.51
N THR A 225 36.45 1.79 -18.02
CA THR A 225 36.78 1.31 -16.67
C THR A 225 36.36 2.35 -15.62
N MET A 226 35.10 2.28 -15.18
CA MET A 226 34.56 3.16 -14.14
C MET A 226 34.42 2.40 -12.80
N PRO A 227 35.02 2.92 -11.71
CA PRO A 227 34.89 2.32 -10.38
C PRO A 227 33.43 2.12 -9.98
N GLY A 228 33.08 0.89 -9.59
CA GLY A 228 31.76 0.53 -9.07
C GLY A 228 30.65 0.41 -10.12
N LEU A 229 30.90 0.69 -11.41
CA LEU A 229 29.90 0.49 -12.45
C LEU A 229 29.62 -1.02 -12.62
N PRO A 230 28.36 -1.48 -12.47
CA PRO A 230 28.04 -2.88 -12.62
C PRO A 230 28.10 -3.32 -14.08
N ASP A 231 28.34 -4.61 -14.30
CA ASP A 231 28.22 -5.19 -15.63
C ASP A 231 26.75 -5.17 -16.09
N MET A 232 26.46 -4.37 -17.13
CA MET A 232 25.08 -4.19 -17.60
C MET A 232 24.49 -5.48 -18.17
N LYS A 233 25.32 -6.38 -18.72
CA LYS A 233 24.81 -7.64 -19.26
C LYS A 233 24.23 -8.52 -18.15
N THR A 234 24.97 -8.69 -17.06
CA THR A 234 24.53 -9.40 -15.85
C THR A 234 23.28 -8.75 -15.25
N GLU A 235 23.23 -7.42 -15.23
CA GLU A 235 22.06 -6.65 -14.74
C GLU A 235 20.81 -6.86 -15.61
N ILE A 236 20.96 -6.93 -16.95
CA ILE A 236 19.86 -7.23 -17.88
C ILE A 236 19.39 -8.68 -17.68
N GLU A 237 20.31 -9.63 -17.59
CA GLU A 237 19.96 -11.04 -17.37
C GLU A 237 19.18 -11.23 -16.06
N THR A 238 19.63 -10.57 -14.98
CA THR A 238 18.94 -10.56 -13.68
C THR A 238 17.54 -9.95 -13.78
N TYR A 239 17.41 -8.83 -14.51
CA TYR A 239 16.11 -8.20 -14.76
C TYR A 239 15.12 -9.12 -15.47
N MET A 240 15.56 -9.81 -16.52
CA MET A 240 14.71 -10.69 -17.32
C MET A 240 14.19 -11.91 -16.54
N GLN A 241 14.88 -12.28 -15.46
CA GLN A 241 14.45 -13.35 -14.56
C GLN A 241 13.37 -12.90 -13.57
N TRP A 242 13.35 -11.61 -13.24
CA TRP A 242 12.40 -11.05 -12.27
C TRP A 242 11.12 -10.58 -12.97
N LYS A 243 10.10 -11.44 -13.01
CA LYS A 243 8.79 -11.07 -13.54
C LYS A 243 7.96 -10.33 -12.48
N VAL A 244 7.49 -9.14 -12.82
CA VAL A 244 6.47 -8.41 -12.06
C VAL A 244 5.38 -8.04 -13.04
N ASP A 245 4.29 -8.81 -13.04
CA ASP A 245 3.18 -8.59 -13.97
C ASP A 245 2.35 -7.37 -13.58
N HIS A 246 2.27 -7.08 -12.28
CA HIS A 246 1.56 -5.94 -11.74
C HIS A 246 2.25 -5.41 -10.48
N PRO A 247 2.30 -4.08 -10.24
CA PRO A 247 2.95 -3.51 -9.05
C PRO A 247 2.45 -4.11 -7.72
N HIS A 248 1.17 -4.48 -7.65
CA HIS A 248 0.53 -5.05 -6.46
C HIS A 248 0.58 -6.58 -6.39
N HIS A 249 1.35 -7.25 -7.25
CA HIS A 249 1.70 -8.67 -7.07
C HIS A 249 2.99 -8.86 -6.27
N THR A 250 3.60 -7.76 -5.80
CA THR A 250 4.81 -7.82 -4.98
C THR A 250 4.60 -7.12 -3.65
N VAL A 251 4.97 -7.79 -2.55
CA VAL A 251 4.95 -7.24 -1.19
C VAL A 251 6.38 -7.14 -0.67
N ILE A 252 6.74 -5.98 -0.12
CA ILE A 252 8.01 -5.79 0.60
C ILE A 252 7.87 -6.34 2.02
N THR A 253 8.65 -7.36 2.38
CA THR A 253 8.61 -7.99 3.70
C THR A 253 9.39 -7.20 4.75
N LEU A 254 9.16 -7.50 6.03
CA LEU A 254 9.86 -6.83 7.14
C LEU A 254 11.39 -7.00 7.09
N ASP A 255 11.87 -8.14 6.58
CA ASP A 255 13.30 -8.44 6.41
C ASP A 255 13.90 -7.89 5.11
N GLY A 256 13.16 -7.05 4.37
CA GLY A 256 13.65 -6.41 3.15
C GLY A 256 13.72 -7.36 1.94
N LYS A 257 12.93 -8.44 1.96
CA LYS A 257 12.73 -9.33 0.82
C LYS A 257 11.41 -9.02 0.13
N LEU A 258 11.10 -9.82 -0.88
CA LEU A 258 9.89 -9.73 -1.67
C LEU A 258 9.12 -11.03 -1.58
N LYS A 259 7.80 -10.93 -1.50
CA LYS A 259 6.89 -12.08 -1.59
C LYS A 259 5.70 -11.75 -2.48
N GLU A 260 5.06 -12.79 -2.99
CA GLU A 260 3.79 -12.69 -3.69
C GLU A 260 2.62 -12.75 -2.68
N PRO A 261 1.55 -11.97 -2.90
CA PRO A 261 0.33 -12.12 -2.13
C PRO A 261 -0.46 -13.34 -2.64
N LEU A 262 -0.65 -14.34 -1.77
CA LEU A 262 -1.28 -15.60 -2.11
C LEU A 262 -2.64 -15.78 -1.40
N TYR A 263 -3.59 -16.42 -2.07
CA TYR A 263 -4.84 -16.92 -1.51
C TYR A 263 -5.00 -18.39 -1.93
N ASP A 264 -5.25 -19.28 -0.97
CA ASP A 264 -5.30 -20.73 -1.21
C ASP A 264 -4.12 -21.31 -2.00
N GLY A 265 -2.93 -20.72 -1.81
CA GLY A 265 -1.70 -21.12 -2.49
C GLY A 265 -1.51 -20.54 -3.90
N GLU A 266 -2.50 -19.81 -4.41
CA GLU A 266 -2.50 -19.19 -5.73
C GLU A 266 -2.25 -17.68 -5.64
N LEU A 267 -1.62 -17.10 -6.67
CA LEU A 267 -1.40 -15.66 -6.75
C LEU A 267 -2.74 -14.91 -6.82
N GLN A 268 -2.90 -13.89 -5.96
CA GLN A 268 -4.07 -13.02 -5.98
C GLN A 268 -4.05 -12.11 -7.21
N GLN A 269 -5.16 -12.04 -7.93
CA GLN A 269 -5.22 -11.37 -9.23
C GLN A 269 -5.77 -9.94 -9.11
N HIS A 270 -5.06 -9.00 -9.74
CA HIS A 270 -5.50 -7.62 -9.88
C HIS A 270 -6.69 -7.48 -10.84
N ILE A 271 -7.75 -6.80 -10.41
CA ILE A 271 -8.91 -6.42 -11.24
C ILE A 271 -9.23 -4.92 -11.07
N ASN A 272 -9.81 -4.30 -12.11
CA ASN A 272 -10.20 -2.88 -12.06
C ASN A 272 -11.71 -2.68 -11.85
N GLU A 273 -12.51 -3.72 -12.07
CA GLU A 273 -13.97 -3.70 -11.89
C GLU A 273 -14.41 -5.00 -11.20
N SER A 274 -15.43 -4.91 -10.36
CA SER A 274 -15.98 -6.08 -9.67
C SER A 274 -16.56 -7.11 -10.65
N ILE A 275 -16.40 -8.38 -10.31
CA ILE A 275 -16.83 -9.51 -11.15
C ILE A 275 -18.22 -9.96 -10.72
N TYR A 276 -19.13 -10.07 -11.68
CA TYR A 276 -20.45 -10.66 -11.48
C TYR A 276 -20.54 -11.99 -12.24
N ASP A 277 -20.71 -13.10 -11.53
CA ASP A 277 -21.03 -14.40 -12.15
C ASP A 277 -22.50 -14.77 -11.91
N PRO A 278 -23.36 -14.79 -12.95
CA PRO A 278 -24.75 -15.24 -12.83
C PRO A 278 -24.95 -16.59 -12.12
N LYS A 279 -23.97 -17.50 -12.16
CA LYS A 279 -24.07 -18.82 -11.50
C LYS A 279 -24.16 -18.70 -9.99
N GLU A 280 -23.41 -17.79 -9.40
CA GLU A 280 -23.47 -17.47 -7.96
C GLU A 280 -24.80 -16.83 -7.56
N TRP A 281 -25.57 -16.35 -8.54
CA TRP A 281 -26.84 -15.65 -8.36
C TRP A 281 -28.04 -16.48 -8.82
N HIS A 282 -27.98 -17.81 -8.71
CA HIS A 282 -29.03 -18.73 -9.14
C HIS A 282 -29.47 -18.54 -10.60
N GLY A 283 -28.55 -18.12 -11.46
CA GLY A 283 -28.81 -17.84 -12.88
C GLY A 283 -29.41 -16.46 -13.16
N ASN A 284 -29.56 -15.59 -12.16
CA ASN A 284 -29.99 -14.21 -12.37
C ASN A 284 -28.95 -13.49 -13.23
N LYS A 285 -29.40 -12.76 -14.26
CA LYS A 285 -28.51 -11.99 -15.14
C LYS A 285 -28.37 -10.53 -14.69
N GLN A 286 -29.09 -10.11 -13.66
CA GLN A 286 -29.04 -8.76 -13.14
C GLN A 286 -27.92 -8.62 -12.11
N ASP A 287 -26.87 -7.88 -12.49
CA ASP A 287 -25.89 -7.39 -11.53
C ASP A 287 -26.59 -6.43 -10.55
N PRO A 288 -26.54 -6.70 -9.23
CA PRO A 288 -27.26 -5.95 -8.21
C PRO A 288 -26.73 -4.52 -8.01
N THR A 289 -25.55 -4.20 -8.55
CA THR A 289 -24.92 -2.88 -8.44
C THR A 289 -25.24 -1.97 -9.61
N LEU A 290 -25.78 -2.50 -10.72
CA LEU A 290 -26.12 -1.71 -11.90
C LEU A 290 -27.41 -0.90 -11.70
N ARG A 291 -27.38 0.36 -12.12
CA ARG A 291 -28.53 1.29 -12.03
C ARG A 291 -29.61 1.01 -13.08
N HIS A 292 -29.31 0.22 -14.10
CA HIS A 292 -30.25 -0.20 -15.12
C HIS A 292 -30.27 -1.72 -15.29
N MET A 293 -31.43 -2.22 -15.69
CA MET A 293 -31.63 -3.58 -16.15
C MET A 293 -31.07 -3.74 -17.58
N PRO A 294 -30.79 -4.97 -18.06
CA PRO A 294 -30.39 -5.22 -19.44
C PRO A 294 -31.34 -4.68 -20.51
N ASN A 295 -32.62 -4.51 -20.18
CA ASN A 295 -33.63 -3.93 -21.07
C ASN A 295 -33.67 -2.38 -21.04
N GLY A 296 -32.75 -1.73 -20.32
CA GLY A 296 -32.64 -0.27 -20.20
C GLY A 296 -33.52 0.37 -19.12
N SER A 297 -34.42 -0.38 -18.47
CA SER A 297 -35.24 0.17 -17.38
C SER A 297 -34.41 0.47 -16.11
N SER A 298 -34.85 1.46 -15.33
CA SER A 298 -34.25 1.79 -14.03
C SER A 298 -34.40 0.63 -13.03
N THR A 299 -33.39 0.45 -12.18
CA THR A 299 -33.43 -0.48 -11.03
C THR A 299 -33.79 0.21 -9.72
N ASP A 300 -33.97 1.54 -9.76
CA ASP A 300 -34.24 2.42 -8.62
C ASP A 300 -33.19 2.36 -7.51
N ILE A 301 -31.96 1.93 -7.84
CA ILE A 301 -30.80 2.00 -6.97
C ILE A 301 -29.89 3.15 -7.36
N GLY A 302 -29.12 3.63 -6.39
CA GLY A 302 -28.15 4.67 -6.61
C GLY A 302 -28.79 6.06 -6.72
N ARG A 303 -28.18 7.02 -6.04
CA ARG A 303 -28.53 8.45 -6.13
C ARG A 303 -27.91 9.09 -7.36
N ALA A 304 -27.64 10.39 -7.28
CA ALA A 304 -26.91 11.11 -8.30
C ALA A 304 -25.45 10.64 -8.37
N CYS A 305 -24.95 10.47 -9.59
CA CYS A 305 -23.54 10.17 -9.82
C CYS A 305 -22.65 11.24 -9.16
N VAL A 306 -21.73 10.85 -8.28
CA VAL A 306 -20.85 11.79 -7.56
C VAL A 306 -19.89 12.54 -8.51
N MET A 307 -19.63 12.00 -9.71
CA MET A 307 -18.71 12.60 -10.67
C MET A 307 -19.35 13.74 -11.49
N CYS A 308 -20.61 13.57 -11.92
CA CYS A 308 -21.27 14.55 -12.81
C CYS A 308 -22.60 15.09 -12.30
N GLY A 309 -23.09 14.62 -11.14
CA GLY A 309 -24.37 15.01 -10.56
C GLY A 309 -25.60 14.41 -11.23
N SER A 310 -25.44 13.54 -12.24
CA SER A 310 -26.58 12.95 -12.97
C SER A 310 -27.42 12.03 -12.07
N ALA A 311 -28.70 12.35 -11.92
CA ALA A 311 -29.69 11.51 -11.25
C ALA A 311 -30.06 10.24 -12.04
N VAL A 312 -29.68 10.17 -13.32
CA VAL A 312 -29.81 8.98 -14.18
C VAL A 312 -28.44 8.36 -14.46
N SER A 313 -28.40 7.13 -14.97
CA SER A 313 -27.14 6.49 -15.35
C SER A 313 -26.37 7.28 -16.39
N CYS A 314 -25.05 7.28 -16.23
CA CYS A 314 -24.11 7.92 -17.14
C CYS A 314 -22.84 7.05 -17.26
N ASP A 315 -21.97 7.42 -18.19
CA ASP A 315 -20.74 6.67 -18.47
C ASP A 315 -19.53 7.13 -17.65
N CYS A 316 -19.75 7.91 -16.58
CA CYS A 316 -18.67 8.29 -15.69
C CYS A 316 -17.97 7.05 -15.12
N ARG A 317 -16.65 7.15 -15.00
CA ARG A 317 -15.79 6.17 -14.32
C ARG A 317 -14.89 6.92 -13.35
N LEU A 318 -14.50 6.25 -12.27
CA LEU A 318 -13.45 6.77 -11.41
C LEU A 318 -12.12 6.60 -12.13
N THR A 319 -11.44 7.69 -12.43
CA THR A 319 -10.07 7.69 -12.94
C THR A 319 -9.11 8.00 -11.81
N SER A 320 -8.95 7.07 -10.87
CA SER A 320 -8.00 7.25 -9.78
C SER A 320 -6.57 6.90 -10.21
N ARG A 321 -5.61 7.68 -9.70
CA ARG A 321 -4.17 7.41 -9.82
C ARG A 321 -3.57 6.89 -8.52
N ALA A 322 -4.35 6.71 -7.46
CA ALA A 322 -3.80 6.30 -6.17
C ALA A 322 -3.13 4.93 -6.25
N GLY A 323 -3.69 3.98 -7.00
CA GLY A 323 -3.07 2.68 -7.28
C GLY A 323 -1.70 2.77 -7.97
N GLU A 324 -1.39 3.86 -8.67
CA GLU A 324 -0.06 4.07 -9.25
C GLU A 324 0.95 4.60 -8.21
N LEU A 325 0.49 5.08 -7.06
CA LEU A 325 1.28 5.79 -6.05
C LEU A 325 1.14 5.17 -4.65
N VAL A 326 0.92 3.86 -4.63
CA VAL A 326 0.97 3.02 -3.43
C VAL A 326 1.82 1.79 -3.67
N GLU A 327 2.24 1.14 -2.60
CA GLU A 327 2.92 -0.14 -2.64
C GLU A 327 2.46 -1.04 -1.49
N LEU A 328 2.70 -2.35 -1.63
CA LEU A 328 2.38 -3.31 -0.58
C LEU A 328 3.60 -3.56 0.30
N ARG A 329 3.40 -3.52 1.61
CA ARG A 329 4.46 -3.75 2.60
C ARG A 329 3.93 -4.52 3.80
N GLU A 330 4.76 -5.37 4.39
CA GLU A 330 4.44 -5.96 5.68
C GLU A 330 4.61 -4.97 6.84
N TYR A 331 3.68 -5.05 7.76
CA TYR A 331 3.68 -4.36 9.04
C TYR A 331 3.70 -5.41 10.16
N PRO A 332 4.43 -5.17 11.27
CA PRO A 332 4.72 -6.20 12.27
C PRO A 332 3.51 -6.95 12.80
N GLU A 333 2.43 -6.23 13.10
CA GLU A 333 1.26 -6.79 13.80
C GLU A 333 0.03 -6.97 12.89
N THR A 334 0.00 -6.28 11.75
CA THR A 334 -1.17 -6.23 10.86
C THR A 334 -0.96 -6.97 9.53
N GLY A 335 0.26 -7.49 9.28
CA GLY A 335 0.57 -8.25 8.07
C GLY A 335 0.73 -7.35 6.85
N THR A 336 0.29 -7.81 5.68
CA THR A 336 0.42 -7.04 4.43
C THR A 336 -0.52 -5.84 4.43
N GLY A 337 0.04 -4.64 4.46
CA GLY A 337 -0.64 -3.35 4.37
C GLY A 337 -0.30 -2.56 3.11
N VAL A 338 -0.83 -1.35 3.01
CA VAL A 338 -0.61 -0.43 1.89
C VAL A 338 0.13 0.80 2.38
N ARG A 339 1.30 1.09 1.79
CA ARG A 339 2.06 2.32 2.04
C ARG A 339 1.86 3.32 0.91
N VAL A 340 1.58 4.59 1.23
CA VAL A 340 1.48 5.65 0.22
C VAL A 340 2.85 6.16 -0.21
N LEU A 341 3.00 6.52 -1.49
CA LEU A 341 4.23 7.09 -2.06
C LEU A 341 4.09 8.58 -2.39
N THR A 342 2.89 9.13 -2.19
CA THR A 342 2.56 10.54 -2.39
C THR A 342 1.66 11.05 -1.26
N LYS A 343 1.33 12.34 -1.33
CA LYS A 343 0.35 12.96 -0.45
C LYS A 343 -1.07 12.81 -1.02
N PHE A 344 -2.02 12.43 -0.17
CA PHE A 344 -3.44 12.55 -0.44
C PHE A 344 -4.09 13.59 0.49
N LYS A 345 -5.12 14.25 -0.02
CA LYS A 345 -5.87 15.29 0.69
C LYS A 345 -7.14 14.70 1.29
N ARG A 346 -7.56 15.29 2.42
CA ARG A 346 -8.89 15.00 2.97
C ARG A 346 -9.96 15.22 1.88
N GLY A 347 -10.82 14.22 1.69
CA GLY A 347 -11.89 14.22 0.70
C GLY A 347 -11.52 13.58 -0.64
N ASP A 348 -10.25 13.20 -0.86
CA ASP A 348 -9.87 12.48 -2.07
C ASP A 348 -10.52 11.09 -2.11
N ILE A 349 -11.13 10.75 -3.25
CA ILE A 349 -11.58 9.39 -3.57
C ILE A 349 -10.38 8.63 -4.12
N LEU A 350 -9.82 7.71 -3.32
CA LEU A 350 -8.57 7.01 -3.64
C LEU A 350 -8.78 5.85 -4.60
N ASP A 351 -9.82 5.03 -4.44
CA ASP A 351 -10.18 3.99 -5.41
C ASP A 351 -11.55 3.40 -5.08
N ILE A 352 -11.96 2.38 -5.84
CA ILE A 352 -13.11 1.54 -5.55
C ILE A 352 -12.61 0.23 -4.91
N PHE A 353 -13.27 -0.20 -3.85
CA PHE A 353 -13.12 -1.53 -3.29
C PHE A 353 -13.84 -2.55 -4.18
N VAL A 354 -13.05 -3.38 -4.88
CA VAL A 354 -13.54 -4.32 -5.89
C VAL A 354 -13.24 -5.77 -5.51
N GLY A 355 -14.06 -6.67 -6.05
CA GLY A 355 -13.98 -8.10 -5.81
C GLY A 355 -15.08 -8.84 -6.56
N GLU A 356 -15.26 -10.10 -6.25
CA GLU A 356 -16.40 -10.88 -6.72
C GLU A 356 -17.68 -10.42 -6.01
N LEU A 357 -18.77 -10.27 -6.77
CA LEU A 357 -20.07 -9.88 -6.25
C LEU A 357 -20.87 -11.12 -5.89
N LEU A 358 -21.19 -11.27 -4.61
CA LEU A 358 -21.88 -12.45 -4.07
C LEU A 358 -23.23 -12.07 -3.42
N PRO A 359 -24.25 -12.94 -3.47
CA PRO A 359 -25.60 -12.64 -2.98
C PRO A 359 -25.70 -12.48 -1.45
N GLY A 360 -24.70 -12.94 -0.70
CA GLY A 360 -24.67 -12.84 0.76
C GLY A 360 -23.26 -13.02 1.31
N CYS A 361 -23.13 -12.89 2.63
CA CYS A 361 -21.86 -13.07 3.32
C CYS A 361 -21.41 -14.54 3.20
N VAL A 362 -20.35 -14.79 2.44
CA VAL A 362 -19.77 -16.13 2.26
C VAL A 362 -18.71 -16.46 3.31
N GLU A 363 -18.06 -15.43 3.86
CA GLU A 363 -17.01 -15.54 4.88
C GLU A 363 -16.97 -14.28 5.75
N ASP A 364 -16.47 -14.40 6.98
CA ASP A 364 -16.41 -13.27 7.88
C ASP A 364 -15.26 -12.30 7.53
N VAL A 365 -14.15 -12.76 6.95
CA VAL A 365 -12.86 -12.03 6.87
C VAL A 365 -12.63 -11.42 5.48
N TYR A 366 -12.63 -10.09 5.39
CA TYR A 366 -12.38 -9.25 4.19
C TYR A 366 -13.58 -8.85 3.32
N PRO A 367 -14.65 -9.65 3.15
CA PRO A 367 -15.79 -9.20 2.38
C PRO A 367 -16.47 -7.97 2.98
N LEU A 368 -16.92 -7.08 2.09
CA LEU A 368 -17.63 -5.87 2.46
C LEU A 368 -19.08 -5.95 1.98
N THR A 369 -20.03 -5.72 2.88
CA THR A 369 -21.45 -5.59 2.51
C THR A 369 -21.66 -4.29 1.74
N GLN A 370 -22.09 -4.41 0.49
CA GLN A 370 -22.42 -3.28 -0.36
C GLN A 370 -23.90 -2.96 -0.22
N CYS A 371 -24.20 -1.77 0.29
CA CYS A 371 -25.56 -1.25 0.38
C CYS A 371 -25.84 -0.27 -0.76
N ASP A 372 -27.11 0.07 -0.94
CA ASP A 372 -27.54 1.20 -1.74
C ASP A 372 -27.18 2.51 -1.03
N ASP A 373 -26.83 3.57 -1.76
CA ASP A 373 -26.47 4.89 -1.20
C ASP A 373 -27.72 5.72 -0.81
N ASN A 374 -28.90 5.10 -0.88
CA ASN A 374 -30.16 5.65 -0.41
C ASN A 374 -30.32 5.52 1.13
N PRO A 375 -31.09 6.41 1.79
CA PRO A 375 -31.26 6.42 3.24
C PRO A 375 -31.83 5.13 3.86
N LYS A 376 -32.54 4.33 3.05
CA LYS A 376 -33.09 3.03 3.49
C LYS A 376 -32.02 1.93 3.52
N GLY A 377 -30.83 2.15 2.95
CA GLY A 377 -29.66 1.29 3.07
C GLY A 377 -29.92 -0.16 2.67
N ARG A 378 -30.57 -0.40 1.53
CA ARG A 378 -30.86 -1.76 1.06
C ARG A 378 -29.54 -2.47 0.75
N MET A 379 -29.31 -3.63 1.36
CA MET A 379 -28.19 -4.48 0.97
C MET A 379 -28.34 -4.93 -0.49
N LEU A 380 -27.32 -4.72 -1.29
CA LEU A 380 -27.28 -5.10 -2.70
C LEU A 380 -26.54 -6.43 -2.88
N CYS A 381 -25.36 -6.54 -2.31
CA CYS A 381 -24.48 -7.72 -2.42
C CYS A 381 -23.38 -7.68 -1.34
N THR A 382 -22.52 -8.69 -1.38
CA THR A 382 -21.22 -8.69 -0.72
C THR A 382 -20.12 -8.61 -1.77
N VAL A 383 -19.12 -7.75 -1.55
CA VAL A 383 -17.91 -7.66 -2.38
C VAL A 383 -16.82 -8.49 -1.72
N ALA A 384 -16.41 -9.57 -2.37
CA ALA A 384 -15.44 -10.54 -1.88
C ALA A 384 -14.09 -10.39 -2.61
N PRO A 385 -13.05 -9.81 -1.98
CA PRO A 385 -11.80 -9.47 -2.65
C PRO A 385 -10.73 -10.56 -2.49
N HIS A 386 -11.07 -11.84 -2.34
CA HIS A 386 -10.11 -12.87 -1.95
C HIS A 386 -9.14 -13.22 -3.09
N GLN A 387 -9.64 -13.89 -4.12
CA GLN A 387 -8.83 -14.29 -5.27
C GLN A 387 -8.68 -13.13 -6.28
N PHE A 388 -9.73 -12.32 -6.43
CA PHE A 388 -9.77 -11.19 -7.35
C PHE A 388 -10.04 -9.90 -6.57
N GLY A 389 -9.14 -8.92 -6.68
CA GLY A 389 -9.32 -7.60 -6.08
C GLY A 389 -8.25 -6.62 -6.56
N ASN A 390 -8.35 -5.35 -6.20
CA ASN A 390 -7.24 -4.40 -6.41
C ASN A 390 -6.47 -4.17 -5.10
N TRP A 391 -5.56 -3.20 -5.08
CA TRP A 391 -4.73 -2.88 -3.92
C TRP A 391 -5.53 -2.53 -2.65
N THR A 392 -6.78 -2.07 -2.76
CA THR A 392 -7.59 -1.64 -1.61
C THR A 392 -7.91 -2.77 -0.62
N ARG A 393 -7.87 -4.03 -1.08
CA ARG A 393 -8.05 -5.22 -0.25
C ARG A 393 -6.99 -5.39 0.85
N PHE A 394 -5.83 -4.75 0.68
CA PHE A 394 -4.71 -4.82 1.61
C PHE A 394 -4.73 -3.67 2.62
N ILE A 395 -5.77 -2.81 2.63
CA ILE A 395 -5.86 -1.72 3.61
C ILE A 395 -6.18 -2.32 4.99
N ASN A 396 -5.25 -2.12 5.92
CA ASN A 396 -5.34 -2.64 7.27
C ASN A 396 -6.30 -1.83 8.15
N HIS A 397 -6.69 -2.43 9.27
CA HIS A 397 -7.48 -1.73 10.27
C HIS A 397 -6.66 -0.74 11.11
N SER A 398 -7.26 0.42 11.42
CA SER A 398 -6.87 1.27 12.54
C SER A 398 -8.07 1.87 13.25
N CYS A 399 -8.00 2.01 14.58
CA CYS A 399 -8.95 2.80 15.39
C CYS A 399 -8.78 4.32 15.19
N ARG A 400 -7.69 4.75 14.55
CA ARG A 400 -7.44 6.12 14.09
C ARG A 400 -7.13 6.10 12.59
N PRO A 401 -8.11 5.76 11.75
CA PRO A 401 -7.87 5.48 10.34
C PRO A 401 -7.48 6.74 9.55
N SER A 402 -6.90 6.53 8.38
CA SER A 402 -6.65 7.58 7.38
C SER A 402 -7.73 7.62 6.29
N THR A 403 -8.47 6.52 6.13
CA THR A 403 -9.52 6.38 5.13
C THR A 403 -10.81 5.77 5.70
N GLU A 404 -11.89 5.89 4.94
CA GLU A 404 -13.17 5.22 5.19
C GLU A 404 -13.72 4.57 3.91
N PHE A 405 -14.55 3.54 4.10
CA PHE A 405 -15.32 2.94 3.03
C PHE A 405 -16.68 3.64 2.90
N THR A 406 -16.97 4.19 1.73
CA THR A 406 -18.19 4.96 1.49
C THR A 406 -18.96 4.39 0.31
N THR A 407 -20.25 4.15 0.48
CA THR A 407 -21.12 3.78 -0.64
C THR A 407 -21.39 5.01 -1.51
N ARG A 408 -21.06 4.93 -2.80
CA ARG A 408 -21.25 6.00 -3.79
C ARG A 408 -21.89 5.46 -5.06
N THR A 409 -22.66 6.31 -5.72
CA THR A 409 -23.03 6.09 -7.12
C THR A 409 -21.99 6.72 -8.05
N ILE A 410 -21.36 5.92 -8.91
CA ILE A 410 -20.44 6.36 -9.97
C ILE A 410 -20.92 5.79 -11.29
N GLY A 411 -21.28 6.67 -12.21
CA GLY A 411 -21.72 6.26 -13.54
C GLY A 411 -23.01 5.45 -13.49
N ASN A 412 -22.90 4.21 -13.96
CA ASN A 412 -23.98 3.25 -14.04
C ASN A 412 -24.01 2.26 -12.85
N ARG A 413 -23.17 2.44 -11.82
CA ARG A 413 -23.02 1.50 -10.70
C ARG A 413 -23.07 2.17 -9.34
N VAL A 414 -23.57 1.42 -8.35
CA VAL A 414 -23.38 1.71 -6.92
C VAL A 414 -22.15 0.93 -6.44
N VAL A 415 -21.12 1.62 -5.97
CA VAL A 415 -19.81 1.07 -5.62
C VAL A 415 -19.40 1.46 -4.20
N CYS A 416 -18.39 0.79 -3.64
CA CYS A 416 -17.77 1.22 -2.39
C CYS A 416 -16.45 1.93 -2.71
N THR A 417 -16.35 3.21 -2.39
CA THR A 417 -15.12 3.99 -2.53
C THR A 417 -14.27 3.90 -1.26
N VAL A 418 -12.96 4.07 -1.43
CA VAL A 418 -12.01 4.36 -0.34
C VAL A 418 -11.75 5.86 -0.35
N GLU A 419 -12.15 6.57 0.71
CA GLU A 419 -12.06 8.03 0.78
C GLU A 419 -11.15 8.48 1.92
N ALA A 420 -10.29 9.48 1.66
CA ALA A 420 -9.39 10.01 2.67
C ALA A 420 -10.14 10.92 3.67
N ILE A 421 -10.11 10.59 4.96
CA ILE A 421 -10.81 11.37 6.01
C ILE A 421 -9.92 12.45 6.65
N ARG A 422 -8.62 12.43 6.35
CA ARG A 422 -7.61 13.41 6.73
C ARG A 422 -6.55 13.54 5.63
N ASP A 423 -5.71 14.57 5.71
CA ASP A 423 -4.48 14.61 4.90
C ASP A 423 -3.61 13.37 5.27
N ILE A 424 -3.09 12.70 4.24
CA ILE A 424 -2.25 11.51 4.35
C ILE A 424 -0.87 11.86 3.81
N MET A 425 0.16 11.76 4.64
CA MET A 425 1.54 12.10 4.25
C MET A 425 2.21 10.94 3.53
N PRO A 426 3.19 11.21 2.63
CA PRO A 426 3.97 10.16 1.98
C PRO A 426 4.59 9.20 3.00
N PHE A 427 4.69 7.93 2.62
CA PHE A 427 5.21 6.82 3.40
C PHE A 427 4.38 6.41 4.64
N GLU A 428 3.21 7.02 4.87
CA GLU A 428 2.23 6.51 5.83
C GLU A 428 1.58 5.21 5.36
N GLU A 429 1.14 4.38 6.31
CA GLU A 429 0.22 3.28 6.04
C GLU A 429 -1.21 3.81 5.81
N LEU A 430 -1.87 3.35 4.75
CA LEU A 430 -3.31 3.52 4.59
C LEU A 430 -4.05 2.55 5.51
N THR A 431 -4.97 3.09 6.29
CA THR A 431 -5.75 2.31 7.25
C THR A 431 -7.20 2.75 7.28
N VAL A 432 -8.10 1.80 7.55
CA VAL A 432 -9.55 2.01 7.59
C VAL A 432 -10.16 1.51 8.90
N GLY A 433 -11.27 2.12 9.32
CA GLY A 433 -12.06 1.61 10.44
C GLY A 433 -12.92 0.42 9.98
N TYR A 434 -12.64 -0.80 10.43
CA TYR A 434 -13.50 -1.96 10.10
C TYR A 434 -14.87 -1.90 10.79
N GLY A 435 -15.01 -1.06 11.82
CA GLY A 435 -16.24 -0.83 12.55
C GLY A 435 -16.58 -1.96 13.53
N ASP A 436 -17.42 -1.66 14.51
CA ASP A 436 -17.71 -2.56 15.63
C ASP A 436 -18.34 -3.90 15.23
N LYS A 437 -19.09 -3.91 14.12
CA LYS A 437 -19.73 -5.13 13.61
C LYS A 437 -18.71 -6.18 13.19
N TYR A 438 -17.56 -5.76 12.65
CA TYR A 438 -16.48 -6.66 12.27
C TYR A 438 -15.92 -7.41 13.49
N TRP A 439 -15.78 -6.71 14.62
CA TRP A 439 -15.18 -7.24 15.85
C TRP A 439 -16.15 -8.05 16.72
N ARG A 440 -17.46 -7.81 16.61
CA ARG A 440 -18.49 -8.31 17.54
C ARG A 440 -18.54 -9.84 17.71
N HIS A 441 -18.10 -10.60 16.72
CA HIS A 441 -18.15 -12.07 16.72
C HIS A 441 -16.77 -12.71 16.62
N ARG A 442 -15.70 -11.95 16.86
CA ARG A 442 -14.32 -12.39 16.70
C ARG A 442 -13.59 -12.37 18.03
N ASP A 443 -12.94 -13.48 18.36
CA ASP A 443 -11.99 -13.57 19.47
C ASP A 443 -10.59 -13.04 19.06
N TYR A 444 -10.54 -11.87 18.42
CA TYR A 444 -9.28 -11.21 18.04
C TYR A 444 -9.15 -9.86 18.72
N GLU A 445 -7.99 -9.61 19.31
CA GLU A 445 -7.63 -8.28 19.82
C GLU A 445 -7.23 -7.36 18.67
N CYS A 446 -7.62 -6.09 18.77
CA CYS A 446 -7.22 -5.02 17.86
C CYS A 446 -5.71 -4.78 17.99
N LEU A 447 -4.94 -5.05 16.93
CA LEU A 447 -3.47 -4.90 16.94
C LEU A 447 -2.98 -3.58 16.32
N CYS A 448 -3.86 -2.59 16.11
CA CYS A 448 -3.48 -1.35 15.44
C CYS A 448 -2.65 -0.37 16.29
N GLY A 449 -2.42 -0.67 17.58
CA GLY A 449 -1.69 0.21 18.50
C GLY A 449 -2.42 1.52 18.88
N HIS A 450 -3.65 1.73 18.42
CA HIS A 450 -4.47 2.93 18.67
C HIS A 450 -5.79 2.64 19.39
N CYS A 451 -5.93 1.44 19.95
CA CYS A 451 -7.12 1.00 20.67
C CYS A 451 -7.09 1.56 22.13
N ASP A 452 -7.04 2.88 22.30
CA ASP A 452 -7.04 3.56 23.61
C ASP A 452 -8.42 4.08 24.05
N GLY A 453 -9.48 3.62 23.37
CA GLY A 453 -10.87 4.02 23.67
C GLY A 453 -11.22 5.45 23.27
N SER A 454 -10.38 6.12 22.46
CA SER A 454 -10.66 7.46 21.91
C SER A 454 -11.30 7.45 20.52
N GLY A 455 -11.49 6.25 19.94
CA GLY A 455 -11.93 6.05 18.56
C GLY A 455 -13.39 5.62 18.41
N THR A 456 -14.28 6.02 19.31
CA THR A 456 -15.73 5.83 19.14
C THR A 456 -16.47 7.15 19.31
N ASP A 457 -17.44 7.36 18.43
CA ASP A 457 -18.46 8.40 18.41
C ASP A 457 -18.10 9.66 17.60
N LEU A 458 -18.09 9.51 16.27
CA LEU A 458 -18.65 10.56 15.40
C LEU A 458 -20.06 10.11 15.04
N GLU A 459 -21.05 10.67 15.75
CA GLU A 459 -22.47 10.70 15.35
C GLU A 459 -22.68 11.46 14.03
#